data_AF-A0A960JQE6-F1
#
_entry.id   AF-A0A960JQE6-F1
#
_cell.length_a   1.000
_cell.length_b   1.000
_cell.length_c   1.000
_cell.angle_alpha   90.00
_cell.angle_beta   90.00
_cell.angle_gamma   90.00
#
_symmetry.space_group_name_H-M   'P 1'
#
loop_
_entity.id
_entity.type
_entity.pdbx_description
1 polymer ?
#
loop_
_entity_poly.entity_id
_entity_poly.type
_entity_poly.pdbx_seq_one_letter_code
_entity_poly.pdbx_strand_id
1 'polypeptide(L)'
;MQVVDSGFAASLARELPGWLRRQAWLPRSAATLLGVEVLDTETIVRDPAIGWVEVRAMFGGDQADRYRLMVAVRTELPPDIDPDAVIGEVEVDGRPLVVFEAMAWRAGALSAVRSLMPNVIDTSVAPDALTVLPWGAISPTVLIDDRWELKAHRQVSDLPNPDVELPAAMARAGVGRVAPVAEQFTRNGEVAVTLRPCLRSRLDGLDLVTNGLRELFEVRVPPRMARNDVAGEVENIGRGAAEMHVALGESLDSEPADGGAWAELLLAPLHRLGSGRIRFDRLEGVLDRLRGAEDLGRSIRTHGNLHLGNISQTR
;
A
#
# COMPACT_ATOMS: atom_id res chain seq x y z
N MET A 1 -20.26 0.11 25.29
CA MET A 1 -19.67 1.43 25.07
C MET A 1 -19.56 1.63 23.58
N GLN A 2 -20.13 2.69 23.02
CA GLN A 2 -19.80 3.10 21.66
C GLN A 2 -18.36 3.61 21.76
N VAL A 3 -17.42 2.89 21.15
CA VAL A 3 -15.98 3.15 21.35
C VAL A 3 -15.56 4.44 20.65
N VAL A 4 -16.35 4.83 19.65
CA VAL A 4 -16.07 5.90 18.70
C VAL A 4 -17.34 6.75 18.62
N ASP A 5 -17.41 7.78 19.46
CA ASP A 5 -18.51 8.75 19.53
C ASP A 5 -18.04 10.17 19.14
N SER A 6 -18.91 11.18 19.27
CA SER A 6 -18.56 12.57 18.89
C SER A 6 -17.43 13.18 19.75
N GLY A 7 -17.34 12.81 21.03
CA GLY A 7 -16.28 13.29 21.92
C GLY A 7 -14.93 12.67 21.55
N PHE A 8 -14.93 11.37 21.26
CA PHE A 8 -13.78 10.66 20.71
C PHE A 8 -13.30 11.30 19.39
N ALA A 9 -14.21 11.54 18.44
CA ALA A 9 -13.87 12.07 17.12
C ALA A 9 -13.17 13.44 17.19
N ALA A 10 -13.69 14.35 18.03
CA ALA A 10 -13.07 15.65 18.25
C ALA A 10 -11.69 15.56 18.90
N SER A 11 -11.53 14.63 19.85
CA SER A 11 -10.25 14.40 20.53
C SER A 11 -9.22 13.81 19.55
N LEU A 12 -9.60 12.80 18.78
CA LEU A 12 -8.77 12.15 17.77
C LEU A 12 -8.36 13.11 16.64
N ALA A 13 -9.24 14.01 16.21
CA ALA A 13 -8.96 15.01 15.18
C ALA A 13 -7.76 15.91 15.52
N ARG A 14 -7.44 16.09 16.81
CA ARG A 14 -6.26 16.86 17.26
C ARG A 14 -4.95 16.08 17.11
N GLU A 15 -4.99 14.76 17.27
CA GLU A 15 -3.81 13.89 17.20
C GLU A 15 -3.44 13.55 15.75
N LEU A 16 -4.45 13.39 14.88
CA LEU A 16 -4.28 12.94 13.50
C LEU A 16 -3.28 13.75 12.66
N PRO A 17 -3.24 15.11 12.69
CA PRO A 17 -2.26 15.87 11.92
C PRO A 17 -0.81 15.57 12.33
N GLY A 18 -0.56 15.44 13.64
CA GLY A 18 0.76 15.12 14.16
C GLY A 18 1.19 13.70 13.80
N TRP A 19 0.26 12.76 13.87
CA TRP A 19 0.50 11.37 13.49
C TRP A 19 0.73 11.19 11.99
N LEU A 20 -0.16 11.72 11.13
CA LEU A 20 -0.08 11.61 9.67
C LEU A 20 1.24 12.15 9.11
N ARG A 21 1.77 13.25 9.68
CA ARG A 21 3.04 13.84 9.23
C ARG A 21 4.25 12.91 9.41
N ARG A 22 4.17 11.93 10.31
CA ARG A 22 5.25 10.96 10.55
C ARG A 22 5.14 9.73 9.66
N GLN A 23 4.04 9.59 8.92
CA GLN A 23 3.75 8.37 8.19
C GLN A 23 4.53 8.31 6.87
N ALA A 24 5.42 7.33 6.76
CA ALA A 24 6.18 7.07 5.52
C ALA A 24 5.27 6.73 4.33
N TRP A 25 4.07 6.22 4.60
CA TRP A 25 3.11 5.86 3.57
C TRP A 25 2.27 7.03 3.01
N LEU A 26 2.35 8.21 3.60
CA LEU A 26 1.61 9.37 3.12
C LEU A 26 2.16 9.76 1.73
N PRO A 27 1.38 9.64 0.63
CA PRO A 27 1.92 9.82 -0.72
C PRO A 27 2.29 11.27 -1.00
N ARG A 28 1.62 12.22 -0.35
CA ARG A 28 1.92 13.65 -0.44
C ARG A 28 2.93 14.05 0.63
N SER A 29 3.69 15.10 0.34
CA SER A 29 4.63 15.65 1.31
C SER A 29 3.92 16.01 2.61
N ALA A 30 4.40 15.47 3.73
CA ALA A 30 3.92 15.83 5.06
C ALA A 30 3.99 17.34 5.34
N ALA A 31 4.94 18.04 4.72
CA ALA A 31 5.10 19.49 4.85
C ALA A 31 3.95 20.30 4.25
N THR A 32 3.18 19.71 3.33
CA THR A 32 2.01 20.38 2.73
C THR A 32 0.70 20.08 3.44
N LEU A 33 0.71 19.23 4.48
CA LEU A 33 -0.50 18.89 5.25
C LEU A 33 -0.98 20.08 6.09
N LEU A 34 -2.12 20.63 5.70
CA LEU A 34 -2.76 21.81 6.31
C LEU A 34 -3.70 21.43 7.46
N GLY A 35 -4.37 20.28 7.37
CA GLY A 35 -5.30 19.82 8.39
C GLY A 35 -5.88 18.45 8.11
N VAL A 36 -6.63 17.93 9.08
CA VAL A 36 -7.34 16.65 8.99
C VAL A 36 -8.73 16.82 9.56
N GLU A 37 -9.73 16.37 8.80
CA GLU A 37 -11.14 16.33 9.20
C GLU A 37 -11.56 14.87 9.41
N VAL A 38 -12.22 14.57 10.52
CA VAL A 38 -12.85 13.26 10.74
C VAL A 38 -14.23 13.29 10.07
N LEU A 39 -14.44 12.42 9.09
CA LEU A 39 -15.66 12.34 8.30
C LEU A 39 -16.69 11.39 8.91
N ASP A 40 -16.22 10.22 9.35
CA ASP A 40 -17.08 9.14 9.86
C ASP A 40 -16.33 8.30 10.89
N THR A 41 -17.09 7.70 11.80
CA THR A 41 -16.60 6.83 12.86
C THR A 41 -17.56 5.69 13.12
N GLU A 42 -17.06 4.46 13.19
CA GLU A 42 -17.89 3.29 13.48
C GLU A 42 -17.17 2.30 14.40
N THR A 43 -17.89 1.75 15.38
CA THR A 43 -17.37 0.63 16.19
C THR A 43 -17.57 -0.69 15.46
N ILE A 44 -16.48 -1.44 15.23
CA ILE A 44 -16.48 -2.79 14.66
C ILE A 44 -16.57 -3.83 15.78
N VAL A 45 -15.67 -3.73 16.76
CA VAL A 45 -15.58 -4.64 17.90
C VAL A 45 -15.67 -3.83 19.18
N ARG A 46 -16.45 -4.32 20.15
CA ARG A 46 -16.64 -3.64 21.45
C ARG A 46 -15.56 -4.00 22.45
N ASP A 47 -15.13 -5.26 22.46
CA ASP A 47 -14.04 -5.75 23.30
C ASP A 47 -13.20 -6.79 22.53
N PRO A 48 -11.94 -6.48 22.19
CA PRO A 48 -11.32 -5.17 22.37
C PRO A 48 -12.03 -4.09 21.55
N ALA A 49 -11.93 -2.85 22.04
CA ALA A 49 -12.51 -1.68 21.43
C ALA A 49 -11.80 -1.34 20.10
N ILE A 50 -12.44 -1.64 18.96
CA ILE A 50 -11.91 -1.43 17.60
C ILE A 50 -12.96 -0.73 16.74
N GLY A 51 -12.54 0.24 15.94
CA GLY A 51 -13.42 0.96 15.02
C GLY A 51 -12.77 1.43 13.75
N TRP A 52 -13.60 1.85 12.80
CA TRP A 52 -13.18 2.63 11.64
C TRP A 52 -13.19 4.11 11.97
N VAL A 53 -12.20 4.82 11.43
CA VAL A 53 -12.20 6.28 11.37
C VAL A 53 -11.90 6.66 9.93
N GLU A 54 -12.85 7.32 9.29
CA GLU A 54 -12.64 7.90 7.98
C GLU A 54 -12.23 9.36 8.12
N VAL A 55 -11.17 9.76 7.43
CA VAL A 55 -10.59 11.09 7.53
C VAL A 55 -10.36 11.69 6.16
N ARG A 56 -10.49 13.01 6.08
CA ARG A 56 -10.04 13.82 4.95
C ARG A 56 -8.79 14.58 5.34
N ALA A 57 -7.67 14.29 4.70
CA ALA A 57 -6.44 15.06 4.86
C ALA A 57 -6.39 16.16 3.79
N MET A 58 -6.20 17.40 4.21
CA MET A 58 -6.16 18.58 3.34
C MET A 58 -4.73 19.06 3.17
N PHE A 59 -4.33 19.31 1.93
CA PHE A 59 -2.98 19.71 1.53
C PHE A 59 -2.99 21.02 0.76
N GLY A 60 -1.82 21.68 0.67
CA GLY A 60 -1.65 22.88 -0.14
C GLY A 60 -2.05 22.68 -1.61
N GLY A 61 -2.59 23.74 -2.22
CA GLY A 61 -3.07 23.71 -3.61
C GLY A 61 -4.46 23.09 -3.77
N ASP A 62 -5.33 23.22 -2.77
CA ASP A 62 -6.71 22.71 -2.72
C ASP A 62 -6.83 21.20 -2.96
N GLN A 63 -5.79 20.45 -2.59
CA GLN A 63 -5.77 19.00 -2.70
C GLN A 63 -6.27 18.35 -1.41
N ALA A 64 -7.08 17.30 -1.53
CA ALA A 64 -7.52 16.50 -0.40
C ALA A 64 -7.58 15.02 -0.76
N ASP A 65 -7.19 14.16 0.18
CA ASP A 65 -7.29 12.71 0.05
C ASP A 65 -8.11 12.12 1.21
N ARG A 66 -8.89 11.07 0.93
CA ARG A 66 -9.63 10.31 1.96
C ARG A 66 -8.82 9.10 2.40
N TYR A 67 -8.74 8.90 3.71
CA TYR A 67 -8.12 7.73 4.32
C TYR A 67 -9.07 7.06 5.31
N ARG A 68 -8.98 5.74 5.40
CA ARG A 68 -9.71 4.91 6.35
C ARG A 68 -8.71 4.22 7.26
N LEU A 69 -8.83 4.50 8.56
CA LEU A 69 -7.98 3.95 9.61
C LEU A 69 -8.78 2.93 10.40
N MET A 70 -8.15 1.81 10.76
CA MET A 70 -8.74 0.83 11.66
C MET A 70 -8.09 1.01 13.03
N VAL A 71 -8.77 1.69 13.94
CA VAL A 71 -8.19 2.10 15.21
C VAL A 71 -8.59 1.15 16.33
N ALA A 72 -7.66 0.86 17.22
CA ALA A 72 -7.91 0.25 18.52
C ALA A 72 -7.81 1.33 19.60
N VAL A 73 -8.68 1.22 20.60
CA VAL A 73 -8.74 2.15 21.74
C VAL A 73 -8.56 1.37 23.03
N ARG A 74 -7.57 1.73 23.84
CA ARG A 74 -7.18 0.99 25.05
C ARG A 74 -6.80 1.94 26.17
N THR A 75 -6.87 1.46 27.41
CA THR A 75 -6.30 2.18 28.57
C THR A 75 -4.79 2.10 28.62
N GLU A 76 -4.21 1.05 28.04
CA GLU A 76 -2.77 0.77 28.02
C GLU A 76 -2.36 0.30 26.62
N LEU A 77 -1.20 0.75 26.16
CA LEU A 77 -0.62 0.31 24.90
C LEU A 77 -0.13 -1.14 25.04
N PRO A 78 -0.53 -2.07 24.17
CA PRO A 78 0.02 -3.42 24.17
C PRO A 78 1.55 -3.41 23.97
N PRO A 79 2.28 -4.38 24.53
CA PRO A 79 3.69 -4.54 24.20
C PRO A 79 3.84 -4.85 22.70
N ASP A 80 4.97 -4.44 22.12
CA ASP A 80 5.36 -4.73 20.72
C ASP A 80 4.55 -4.03 19.62
N ILE A 81 3.83 -2.96 19.95
CA ILE A 81 3.26 -2.06 18.94
C ILE A 81 4.37 -1.14 18.41
N ASP A 82 4.47 -1.06 17.08
CA ASP A 82 5.34 -0.10 16.43
C ASP A 82 4.97 1.33 16.86
N PRO A 83 5.93 2.16 17.33
CA PRO A 83 5.65 3.52 17.75
C PRO A 83 4.96 4.38 16.68
N ASP A 84 5.21 4.13 15.40
CA ASP A 84 4.57 4.88 14.30
C ASP A 84 3.13 4.43 14.04
N ALA A 85 2.70 3.28 14.56
CA ALA A 85 1.31 2.84 14.57
C ALA A 85 0.49 3.48 15.71
N VAL A 86 1.13 4.15 16.67
CA VAL A 86 0.45 4.87 17.76
C VAL A 86 0.01 6.24 17.27
N ILE A 87 -1.31 6.45 17.25
CA ILE A 87 -1.91 7.70 16.76
C ILE A 87 -1.76 8.80 17.80
N GLY A 88 -2.08 8.49 19.06
CA GLY A 88 -1.96 9.43 20.17
C GLY A 88 -2.83 9.06 21.35
N GLU A 89 -3.01 10.00 22.27
CA GLU A 89 -3.89 9.86 23.42
C GLU A 89 -5.15 10.70 23.20
N VAL A 90 -6.30 10.11 23.53
CA VAL A 90 -7.59 10.79 23.49
C VAL A 90 -8.23 10.73 24.86
N GLU A 91 -8.88 11.81 25.25
CA GLU A 91 -9.73 11.84 26.43
C GLU A 91 -11.18 11.53 26.04
N VAL A 92 -11.78 10.53 26.69
CA VAL A 92 -13.21 10.19 26.57
C VAL A 92 -13.79 10.08 27.97
N ASP A 93 -14.85 10.84 28.27
CA ASP A 93 -15.48 10.90 29.59
C ASP A 93 -14.48 11.15 30.75
N GLY A 94 -13.48 12.01 30.52
CA GLY A 94 -12.45 12.33 31.51
C GLY A 94 -11.42 11.23 31.75
N ARG A 95 -11.38 10.20 30.90
CA ARG A 95 -10.42 9.09 30.98
C ARG A 95 -9.45 9.16 29.81
N PRO A 96 -8.12 9.12 30.05
CA PRO A 96 -7.15 9.02 28.98
C PRO A 96 -7.19 7.61 28.38
N LEU A 97 -7.21 7.55 27.06
CA LEU A 97 -7.17 6.33 26.26
C LEU A 97 -6.09 6.48 25.20
N VAL A 98 -5.36 5.41 24.94
CA VAL A 98 -4.37 5.33 23.86
C VAL A 98 -5.08 4.82 22.61
N VAL A 99 -4.84 5.50 21.48
CA VAL A 99 -5.36 5.15 20.17
C VAL A 99 -4.22 4.78 19.25
N PHE A 100 -4.34 3.64 18.57
CA PHE A 100 -3.33 3.12 17.66
C PHE A 100 -3.99 2.29 16.56
N GLU A 101 -3.23 1.93 15.53
CA GLU A 101 -3.74 1.12 14.43
C GLU A 101 -3.94 -0.35 14.85
N ALA A 102 -5.19 -0.81 14.83
CA ALA A 102 -5.60 -2.13 15.27
C ALA A 102 -4.91 -3.25 14.48
N MET A 103 -4.59 -2.99 13.21
CA MET A 103 -3.89 -3.94 12.33
C MET A 103 -2.40 -4.11 12.69
N ALA A 104 -1.81 -3.18 13.44
CA ALA A 104 -0.46 -3.34 13.99
C ALA A 104 -0.44 -4.24 15.24
N TRP A 105 -1.61 -4.64 15.74
CA TRP A 105 -1.76 -5.44 16.95
C TRP A 105 -2.40 -6.79 16.63
N ARG A 106 -1.70 -7.90 16.89
CA ARG A 106 -2.18 -9.27 16.54
C ARG A 106 -3.61 -9.55 17.02
N ALA A 107 -3.90 -9.26 18.30
CA ALA A 107 -5.25 -9.49 18.84
C ALA A 107 -6.28 -8.51 18.28
N GLY A 108 -5.85 -7.29 17.91
CA GLY A 108 -6.68 -6.29 17.23
C GLY A 108 -7.07 -6.76 15.83
N ALA A 109 -6.08 -7.09 15.00
CA ALA A 109 -6.25 -7.64 13.67
C ALA A 109 -7.14 -8.89 13.70
N LEU A 110 -6.87 -9.87 14.57
CA LEU A 110 -7.68 -11.08 14.68
C LEU A 110 -9.15 -10.77 15.02
N SER A 111 -9.40 -9.85 15.97
CA SER A 111 -10.75 -9.48 16.37
C SER A 111 -11.50 -8.77 15.24
N ALA A 112 -10.83 -7.87 14.51
CA ALA A 112 -11.40 -7.20 13.36
C ALA A 112 -11.75 -8.19 12.24
N VAL A 113 -10.84 -9.10 11.90
CA VAL A 113 -11.08 -10.08 10.82
C VAL A 113 -12.23 -11.02 11.18
N ARG A 114 -12.30 -11.52 12.42
CA ARG A 114 -13.43 -12.35 12.87
C ARG A 114 -14.77 -11.63 12.76
N SER A 115 -14.78 -10.31 12.99
CA SER A 115 -16.00 -9.51 12.90
C SER A 115 -16.39 -9.18 11.45
N LEU A 116 -15.41 -8.85 10.60
CA LEU A 116 -15.65 -8.37 9.24
C LEU A 116 -15.78 -9.51 8.23
N MET A 117 -15.10 -10.62 8.48
CA MET A 117 -14.97 -11.76 7.57
C MET A 117 -15.11 -13.08 8.37
N PRO A 118 -16.28 -13.34 8.99
CA PRO A 118 -16.46 -14.43 9.95
C PRO A 118 -16.26 -15.84 9.36
N ASN A 119 -16.29 -15.98 8.03
CA ASN A 119 -16.11 -17.26 7.34
C ASN A 119 -14.64 -17.55 6.99
N VAL A 120 -13.72 -16.59 7.18
CA VAL A 120 -12.31 -16.71 6.79
C VAL A 120 -11.48 -17.42 7.86
N ILE A 121 -11.72 -17.08 9.12
CA ILE A 121 -10.89 -17.50 10.24
C ILE A 121 -11.74 -18.31 11.21
N ASP A 122 -11.32 -19.55 11.48
CA ASP A 122 -11.89 -20.34 12.56
C ASP A 122 -11.63 -19.64 13.92
N THR A 123 -12.65 -19.65 14.77
CA THR A 123 -12.58 -19.28 16.19
C THR A 123 -11.43 -19.93 16.96
N SER A 124 -10.87 -21.04 16.48
CA SER A 124 -9.69 -21.70 17.06
C SER A 124 -8.35 -21.00 16.79
N VAL A 125 -8.27 -20.12 15.77
CA VAL A 125 -7.01 -19.42 15.41
C VAL A 125 -6.61 -18.44 16.51
N ALA A 126 -5.45 -18.66 17.13
CA ALA A 126 -4.92 -17.77 18.17
C ALA A 126 -4.24 -16.52 17.56
N PRO A 127 -4.10 -15.41 18.31
CA PRO A 127 -3.36 -14.23 17.85
C PRO A 127 -1.93 -14.52 17.38
N ASP A 128 -1.26 -15.52 17.95
CA ASP A 128 0.12 -15.89 17.61
C ASP A 128 0.26 -16.54 16.23
N ALA A 129 -0.86 -16.95 15.61
CA ALA A 129 -0.89 -17.41 14.23
C ALA A 129 -0.84 -16.24 13.22
N LEU A 130 -0.89 -14.99 13.71
CA LEU A 130 -0.80 -13.79 12.88
C LEU A 130 0.61 -13.22 12.90
N THR A 131 1.12 -12.93 11.70
CA THR A 131 2.34 -12.16 11.51
C THR A 131 1.96 -10.77 11.00
N VAL A 132 2.08 -9.77 11.87
CA VAL A 132 1.96 -8.36 11.47
C VAL A 132 3.21 -8.00 10.68
N LEU A 133 3.05 -7.54 9.44
CA LEU A 133 4.18 -7.08 8.64
C LEU A 133 4.70 -5.73 9.17
N PRO A 134 6.01 -5.43 9.00
CA PRO A 134 6.59 -4.18 9.44
C PRO A 134 5.79 -2.95 8.99
N TRP A 135 5.70 -1.96 9.88
CA TRP A 135 5.01 -0.71 9.58
C TRP A 135 5.72 0.07 8.47
N GLY A 136 4.96 0.85 7.69
CA GLY A 136 5.50 1.73 6.64
C GLY A 136 4.92 1.49 5.25
N ALA A 137 4.27 0.35 5.02
CA ALA A 137 3.47 0.14 3.80
C ALA A 137 2.20 1.02 3.80
N ILE A 138 1.67 1.30 2.61
CA ILE A 138 0.48 2.18 2.46
C ILE A 138 -0.76 1.66 3.17
N SER A 139 -0.90 0.35 3.24
CA SER A 139 -2.02 -0.32 3.86
C SER A 139 -1.47 -1.40 4.80
N PRO A 140 -1.89 -1.41 6.07
CA PRO A 140 -1.49 -2.46 7.01
C PRO A 140 -1.83 -3.84 6.47
N THR A 141 -0.87 -4.76 6.56
CA THR A 141 -0.99 -6.12 6.05
C THR A 141 -0.58 -7.12 7.12
N VAL A 142 -1.34 -8.19 7.26
CA VAL A 142 -1.14 -9.26 8.23
C VAL A 142 -1.20 -10.60 7.52
N LEU A 143 -0.26 -11.48 7.82
CA LEU A 143 -0.29 -12.87 7.37
C LEU A 143 -0.97 -13.74 8.42
N ILE A 144 -1.81 -14.68 7.99
CA ILE A 144 -2.52 -15.63 8.86
C ILE A 144 -2.05 -17.05 8.48
N ASP A 145 -1.38 -17.72 9.42
CA ASP A 145 -0.81 -19.08 9.27
C ASP A 145 0.07 -19.25 8.02
N ASP A 146 0.70 -18.18 7.54
CA ASP A 146 1.44 -18.12 6.26
C ASP A 146 0.67 -18.70 5.06
N ARG A 147 -0.67 -18.69 5.15
CA ARG A 147 -1.61 -19.19 4.14
C ARG A 147 -2.41 -18.07 3.52
N TRP A 148 -2.74 -17.06 4.32
CA TRP A 148 -3.53 -15.93 3.88
C TRP A 148 -2.80 -14.64 4.15
N GLU A 149 -2.88 -13.72 3.20
CA GLU A 149 -2.50 -12.33 3.35
C GLU A 149 -3.78 -11.50 3.46
N LEU A 150 -3.93 -10.78 4.56
CA LEU A 150 -5.01 -9.84 4.79
C LEU A 150 -4.48 -8.41 4.75
N LYS A 151 -5.09 -7.58 3.91
CA LYS A 151 -4.73 -6.18 3.72
C LYS A 151 -5.91 -5.27 4.07
N ALA A 152 -5.69 -4.33 4.98
CA ALA A 152 -6.64 -3.27 5.32
C ALA A 152 -6.35 -2.03 4.47
N HIS A 153 -7.20 -1.75 3.49
CA HIS A 153 -7.01 -0.69 2.51
C HIS A 153 -7.20 0.67 3.15
N ARG A 154 -6.12 1.46 3.16
CA ARG A 154 -6.12 2.76 3.82
C ARG A 154 -6.64 3.88 2.93
N GLN A 155 -6.22 3.93 1.67
CA GLN A 155 -6.64 5.00 0.76
C GLN A 155 -8.05 4.70 0.24
N VAL A 156 -8.93 5.70 0.35
CA VAL A 156 -10.30 5.59 -0.12
C VAL A 156 -10.44 6.35 -1.45
N SER A 157 -11.01 5.70 -2.45
CA SER A 157 -11.18 6.23 -3.80
C SER A 157 -12.49 5.70 -4.41
N ASP A 158 -13.10 6.52 -5.27
CA ASP A 158 -14.27 6.13 -6.06
C ASP A 158 -13.91 5.24 -7.26
N LEU A 159 -12.61 5.07 -7.54
CA LEU A 159 -12.11 4.19 -8.59
C LEU A 159 -12.03 2.75 -8.10
N PRO A 160 -12.11 1.75 -9.01
CA PRO A 160 -11.85 0.36 -8.67
C PRO A 160 -10.51 0.17 -7.96
N ASN A 161 -10.52 -0.61 -6.87
CA ASN A 161 -9.31 -0.86 -6.10
C ASN A 161 -8.34 -1.72 -6.94
N PRO A 162 -7.12 -1.21 -7.27
CA PRO A 162 -6.20 -1.91 -8.16
C PRO A 162 -5.69 -3.24 -7.59
N ASP A 163 -5.65 -3.39 -6.26
CA ASP A 163 -5.25 -4.65 -5.62
C ASP A 163 -6.28 -5.77 -5.79
N VAL A 164 -7.51 -5.43 -6.20
CA VAL A 164 -8.58 -6.37 -6.54
C VAL A 164 -8.70 -6.52 -8.05
N GLU A 165 -8.78 -5.39 -8.76
CA GLU A 165 -9.01 -5.34 -10.21
C GLU A 165 -7.91 -6.05 -10.99
N LEU A 166 -6.64 -5.69 -10.73
CA LEU A 166 -5.51 -6.14 -11.56
C LEU A 166 -5.25 -7.65 -11.38
N PRO A 167 -5.18 -8.22 -10.15
CA PRO A 167 -5.03 -9.67 -9.99
C PRO A 167 -6.20 -10.47 -10.58
N ALA A 168 -7.44 -9.96 -10.48
CA ALA A 168 -8.59 -10.63 -11.08
C ALA A 168 -8.53 -10.61 -12.62
N ALA A 169 -8.08 -9.50 -13.22
CA ALA A 169 -7.88 -9.40 -14.66
C ALA A 169 -6.79 -10.36 -15.15
N MET A 170 -5.63 -10.40 -14.47
CA MET A 170 -4.56 -11.34 -14.80
C MET A 170 -5.01 -12.80 -14.67
N ALA A 171 -5.77 -13.14 -13.63
CA ALA A 171 -6.30 -14.49 -13.45
C ALA A 171 -7.24 -14.90 -14.60
N ARG A 172 -8.08 -13.99 -15.11
CA ARG A 172 -8.94 -14.25 -16.29
C ARG A 172 -8.13 -14.50 -17.56
N ALA A 173 -6.98 -13.85 -17.71
CA ALA A 173 -6.02 -14.08 -18.79
C ALA A 173 -5.14 -15.32 -18.58
N GLY A 174 -5.31 -16.07 -17.48
CA GLY A 174 -4.47 -17.23 -17.16
C GLY A 174 -3.07 -16.89 -16.64
N VAL A 175 -2.82 -15.63 -16.27
CA VAL A 175 -1.54 -15.18 -15.70
C VAL A 175 -1.59 -15.20 -14.18
N GLY A 176 -1.01 -16.24 -13.58
CA GLY A 176 -1.01 -16.50 -12.14
C GLY A 176 0.15 -15.87 -11.37
N ARG A 177 0.62 -14.68 -11.74
CA ARG A 177 1.78 -14.01 -11.09
C ARG A 177 1.44 -13.41 -9.72
N VAL A 178 0.17 -13.06 -9.50
CA VAL A 178 -0.36 -12.57 -8.23
C VAL A 178 -1.66 -13.33 -7.96
N ALA A 179 -1.84 -13.81 -6.75
CA ALA A 179 -3.07 -14.50 -6.37
C ALA A 179 -4.25 -13.49 -6.37
N PRO A 180 -5.39 -13.81 -7.01
CA PRO A 180 -6.57 -12.98 -6.92
C PRO A 180 -7.11 -12.97 -5.48
N VAL A 181 -7.90 -11.95 -5.17
CA VAL A 181 -8.59 -11.84 -3.89
C VAL A 181 -9.59 -13.00 -3.75
N ALA A 182 -9.50 -13.73 -2.66
CA ALA A 182 -10.40 -14.82 -2.33
C ALA A 182 -11.66 -14.31 -1.63
N GLU A 183 -11.52 -13.31 -0.75
CA GLU A 183 -12.63 -12.70 -0.04
C GLU A 183 -12.35 -11.22 0.22
N GLN A 184 -13.39 -10.39 0.26
CA GLN A 184 -13.26 -8.96 0.55
C GLN A 184 -14.43 -8.46 1.39
N PHE A 185 -14.15 -7.44 2.19
CA PHE A 185 -15.16 -6.65 2.88
C PHE A 185 -15.22 -5.25 2.26
N THR A 186 -16.43 -4.82 1.89
CA THR A 186 -16.69 -3.49 1.34
C THR A 186 -17.46 -2.64 2.33
N ARG A 187 -17.10 -1.36 2.42
CA ARG A 187 -17.82 -0.33 3.20
C ARG A 187 -18.22 0.79 2.26
N ASN A 188 -19.49 1.18 2.25
CA ASN A 188 -20.02 2.24 1.39
C ASN A 188 -19.70 2.04 -0.11
N GLY A 189 -19.67 0.79 -0.57
CA GLY A 189 -19.30 0.44 -1.95
C GLY A 189 -17.79 0.38 -2.23
N GLU A 190 -16.95 0.75 -1.27
CA GLU A 190 -15.49 0.80 -1.42
C GLU A 190 -14.84 -0.42 -0.74
N VAL A 191 -13.78 -0.98 -1.33
CA VAL A 191 -13.03 -2.10 -0.75
C VAL A 191 -12.26 -1.62 0.49
N ALA A 192 -12.56 -2.20 1.65
CA ALA A 192 -11.92 -1.84 2.92
C ALA A 192 -10.93 -2.90 3.41
N VAL A 193 -11.24 -4.19 3.22
CA VAL A 193 -10.35 -5.30 3.59
C VAL A 193 -10.36 -6.33 2.48
N THR A 194 -9.19 -6.87 2.14
CA THR A 194 -9.07 -7.99 1.20
C THR A 194 -8.26 -9.12 1.81
N LEU A 195 -8.63 -10.35 1.47
CA LEU A 195 -7.92 -11.56 1.80
C LEU A 195 -7.51 -12.28 0.51
N ARG A 196 -6.25 -12.70 0.41
CA ARG A 196 -5.75 -13.52 -0.71
C ARG A 196 -4.86 -14.65 -0.20
N PRO A 197 -4.70 -15.75 -0.95
CA PRO A 197 -3.69 -16.75 -0.65
C PRO A 197 -2.30 -16.10 -0.60
N CYS A 198 -1.54 -16.39 0.46
CA CYS A 198 -0.18 -15.95 0.60
C CYS A 198 0.72 -16.71 -0.37
N LEU A 199 1.35 -15.99 -1.30
CA LEU A 199 2.41 -16.54 -2.12
C LEU A 199 3.71 -16.48 -1.30
N ARG A 200 4.18 -17.63 -0.81
CA ARG A 200 5.36 -17.69 0.05
C ARG A 200 6.58 -17.19 -0.72
N SER A 201 7.02 -15.98 -0.38
CA SER A 201 8.25 -15.40 -0.90
C SER A 201 9.45 -16.17 -0.34
N ARG A 202 10.36 -16.51 -1.23
CA ARG A 202 11.69 -17.03 -0.93
C ARG A 202 12.65 -15.88 -0.66
N LEU A 203 12.64 -14.88 -1.53
CA LEU A 203 13.52 -13.71 -1.51
C LEU A 203 12.80 -12.51 -2.14
N ASP A 204 12.96 -11.34 -1.54
CA ASP A 204 12.62 -10.07 -2.16
C ASP A 204 13.57 -9.77 -3.34
N GLY A 205 13.07 -9.11 -4.39
CA GLY A 205 13.83 -8.80 -5.59
C GLY A 205 15.00 -7.85 -5.33
N LEU A 206 14.86 -6.90 -4.40
CA LEU A 206 15.94 -5.99 -4.03
C LEU A 206 17.03 -6.74 -3.27
N ASP A 207 16.66 -7.64 -2.36
CA ASP A 207 17.60 -8.49 -1.63
C ASP A 207 18.36 -9.41 -2.58
N LEU A 208 17.66 -10.04 -3.53
CA LEU A 208 18.25 -10.90 -4.54
C LEU A 208 19.33 -10.16 -5.32
N VAL A 209 19.02 -8.99 -5.86
CA VAL A 209 19.96 -8.21 -6.68
C VAL A 209 21.09 -7.65 -5.83
N THR A 210 20.80 -7.14 -4.63
CA THR A 210 21.79 -6.56 -3.72
C THR A 210 22.79 -7.60 -3.24
N ASN A 211 22.34 -8.83 -2.95
CA ASN A 211 23.21 -9.94 -2.58
C ASN A 211 24.13 -10.37 -3.73
N GLY A 212 23.62 -10.40 -4.97
CA GLY A 212 24.42 -10.66 -6.16
C GLY A 212 25.49 -9.58 -6.40
N LEU A 213 25.11 -8.30 -6.32
CA LEU A 213 26.03 -7.17 -6.48
C LEU A 213 27.10 -7.12 -5.38
N ARG A 214 26.72 -7.40 -4.13
CA ARG A 214 27.66 -7.44 -3.01
C ARG A 214 28.77 -8.46 -3.26
N GLU A 215 28.39 -9.69 -3.64
CA GLU A 215 29.37 -10.72 -3.96
C GLU A 215 30.25 -10.32 -5.16
N LEU A 216 29.63 -9.78 -6.22
CA LEU A 216 30.37 -9.33 -7.41
C LEU A 216 31.47 -8.33 -7.05
N PHE A 217 31.17 -7.37 -6.17
CA PHE A 217 32.15 -6.37 -5.73
C PHE A 217 33.22 -6.92 -4.78
N GLU A 218 32.90 -7.97 -4.00
CA GLU A 218 33.85 -8.66 -3.13
C GLU A 218 34.85 -9.51 -3.94
N VAL A 219 34.35 -10.33 -4.86
CA VAL A 219 35.17 -11.32 -5.59
C VAL A 219 35.85 -10.71 -6.83
N ARG A 220 35.28 -9.64 -7.40
CA ARG A 220 35.82 -8.88 -8.55
C ARG A 220 36.10 -9.74 -9.80
N VAL A 221 35.26 -10.73 -10.04
CA VAL A 221 35.26 -11.54 -11.26
C VAL A 221 34.31 -10.95 -12.31
N PRO A 222 34.38 -11.37 -13.59
CA PRO A 222 33.33 -11.05 -14.55
C PRO A 222 31.95 -11.46 -14.00
N PRO A 223 30.87 -10.67 -14.21
CA PRO A 223 29.54 -10.93 -13.61
C PRO A 223 29.04 -12.37 -13.78
N ARG A 224 29.17 -12.93 -14.99
CA ARG A 224 28.80 -14.31 -15.33
C ARG A 224 29.58 -15.42 -14.59
N MET A 225 30.66 -15.06 -13.90
CA MET A 225 31.48 -15.98 -13.11
C MET A 225 31.25 -15.80 -11.61
N ALA A 226 30.46 -14.81 -11.19
CA ALA A 226 30.02 -14.69 -9.80
C ALA A 226 29.07 -15.85 -9.48
N ARG A 227 29.16 -16.39 -8.25
CA ARG A 227 28.31 -17.50 -7.82
C ARG A 227 26.85 -17.07 -7.75
N ASN A 228 26.61 -15.85 -7.28
CA ASN A 228 25.29 -15.22 -7.25
C ASN A 228 25.07 -14.34 -8.50
N ASP A 229 25.36 -14.86 -9.70
CA ASP A 229 24.95 -14.19 -10.94
C ASP A 229 23.41 -14.06 -10.99
N VAL A 230 22.93 -12.85 -11.23
CA VAL A 230 21.50 -12.51 -11.23
C VAL A 230 20.92 -12.38 -12.64
N ALA A 231 21.70 -12.62 -13.70
CA ALA A 231 21.25 -12.44 -15.08
C ALA A 231 19.96 -13.23 -15.39
N GLY A 232 19.91 -14.51 -15.00
CA GLY A 232 18.73 -15.36 -15.20
C GLY A 232 17.52 -14.91 -14.38
N GLU A 233 17.73 -14.40 -13.17
CA GLU A 233 16.66 -13.86 -12.33
C GLU A 233 16.10 -12.56 -12.89
N VAL A 234 16.96 -11.66 -13.38
CA VAL A 234 16.54 -10.42 -14.06
C VAL A 234 15.78 -10.73 -15.35
N GLU A 235 16.21 -11.75 -16.11
CA GLU A 235 15.45 -12.22 -17.28
C GLU A 235 14.05 -12.73 -16.89
N ASN A 236 13.95 -13.54 -15.82
CA ASN A 236 12.67 -14.04 -15.31
C ASN A 236 11.76 -12.90 -14.84
N ILE A 237 12.32 -11.89 -14.17
CA ILE A 237 11.59 -10.67 -13.78
C ILE A 237 11.04 -9.96 -15.02
N GLY A 238 11.88 -9.75 -16.04
CA GLY A 238 11.48 -9.13 -17.29
C GLY A 238 10.34 -9.89 -17.98
N ARG A 239 10.43 -11.22 -18.01
CA ARG A 239 9.38 -12.09 -18.55
C ARG A 239 8.07 -11.97 -17.77
N GLY A 240 8.12 -12.00 -16.43
CA GLY A 240 6.95 -11.84 -15.58
C GLY A 240 6.28 -10.47 -15.75
N ALA A 241 7.06 -9.40 -15.85
CA ALA A 241 6.54 -8.06 -16.12
C ALA A 241 5.87 -7.97 -17.50
N ALA A 242 6.46 -8.59 -18.53
CA ALA A 242 5.88 -8.64 -19.86
C ALA A 242 4.56 -9.43 -19.89
N GLU A 243 4.51 -10.61 -19.27
CA GLU A 243 3.28 -11.41 -19.16
C GLU A 243 2.16 -10.63 -18.45
N MET A 244 2.47 -9.93 -17.36
CA MET A 244 1.51 -9.04 -16.69
C MET A 244 1.00 -7.95 -17.63
N HIS A 245 1.87 -7.22 -18.33
CA HIS A 245 1.46 -6.15 -19.22
C HIS A 245 0.60 -6.65 -20.38
N VAL A 246 0.93 -7.79 -20.98
CA VAL A 246 0.12 -8.42 -22.02
C VAL A 246 -1.27 -8.77 -21.46
N ALA A 247 -1.32 -9.48 -20.34
CA ALA A 247 -2.58 -9.89 -19.72
C ALA A 247 -3.49 -8.70 -19.36
N LEU A 248 -2.92 -7.63 -18.80
CA LEU A 248 -3.67 -6.42 -18.47
C LEU A 248 -4.14 -5.67 -19.72
N GLY A 249 -3.30 -5.58 -20.75
CA GLY A 249 -3.66 -4.94 -22.02
C GLY A 249 -4.74 -5.69 -22.81
N GLU A 250 -4.84 -7.01 -22.63
CA GLU A 250 -5.88 -7.86 -23.22
C GLU A 250 -7.18 -7.88 -22.39
N SER A 251 -7.08 -7.75 -21.06
CA SER A 251 -8.21 -7.95 -20.14
C SER A 251 -8.89 -6.66 -19.67
N LEU A 252 -8.23 -5.52 -19.81
CA LEU A 252 -8.73 -4.21 -19.39
C LEU A 252 -8.68 -3.25 -20.57
N ASP A 253 -9.45 -2.16 -20.46
CA ASP A 253 -9.46 -1.12 -21.47
C ASP A 253 -8.06 -0.55 -21.70
N SER A 254 -7.75 -0.34 -22.97
CA SER A 254 -6.52 0.28 -23.42
C SER A 254 -6.79 1.22 -24.58
N GLU A 255 -6.06 2.31 -24.63
CA GLU A 255 -6.23 3.38 -25.62
C GLU A 255 -4.92 3.59 -26.39
N PRO A 256 -4.96 4.19 -27.60
CA PRO A 256 -3.74 4.65 -28.26
C PRO A 256 -2.94 5.55 -27.31
N ALA A 257 -1.63 5.34 -27.25
CA ALA A 257 -0.78 6.17 -26.41
C ALA A 257 -0.72 7.62 -26.94
N ASP A 258 -0.77 8.59 -26.01
CA ASP A 258 -0.66 10.02 -26.31
C ASP A 258 0.67 10.56 -25.78
N GLY A 259 1.64 10.72 -26.68
CA GLY A 259 2.96 11.22 -26.35
C GLY A 259 2.97 12.68 -25.91
N GLY A 260 2.00 13.48 -26.35
CA GLY A 260 1.79 14.84 -25.89
C GLY A 260 1.38 14.87 -24.42
N ALA A 261 0.35 14.11 -24.08
CA ALA A 261 -0.14 13.98 -22.70
C ALA A 261 0.95 13.42 -21.77
N TRP A 262 1.71 12.41 -22.21
CA TRP A 262 2.80 11.85 -21.42
C TRP A 262 3.95 12.84 -21.20
N ALA A 263 4.36 13.57 -22.24
CA ALA A 263 5.38 14.60 -22.11
C ALA A 263 4.95 15.67 -21.09
N GLU A 264 3.70 16.14 -21.16
CA GLU A 264 3.16 17.12 -20.21
C GLU A 264 3.13 16.57 -18.78
N LEU A 265 2.64 15.35 -18.59
CA LEU A 265 2.58 14.68 -17.30
C LEU A 265 3.97 14.55 -16.65
N LEU A 266 4.98 14.16 -17.43
CA LEU A 266 6.35 13.96 -16.95
C LEU A 266 7.09 15.29 -16.72
N LEU A 267 6.77 16.33 -17.49
CA LEU A 267 7.37 17.66 -17.36
C LEU A 267 6.82 18.47 -16.20
N ALA A 268 5.53 18.33 -15.88
CA ALA A 268 4.88 19.14 -14.86
C ALA A 268 5.56 19.08 -13.46
N PRO A 269 6.00 17.92 -12.93
CA PRO A 269 6.78 17.86 -11.70
C PRO A 269 8.15 18.53 -11.80
N LEU A 270 8.81 18.42 -12.95
CA LEU A 270 10.14 18.98 -13.19
C LEU A 270 10.10 20.51 -13.13
N HIS A 271 9.09 21.13 -13.74
CA HIS A 271 8.87 22.58 -13.69
C HIS A 271 8.62 23.09 -12.27
N ARG A 272 8.02 22.27 -11.39
CA ARG A 272 7.81 22.63 -9.98
C ARG A 272 9.08 22.57 -9.12
N LEU A 273 10.06 21.74 -9.48
CA LEU A 273 11.31 21.59 -8.71
C LEU A 273 12.27 22.77 -8.90
N GLY A 274 12.09 23.58 -9.95
CA GLY A 274 12.93 24.74 -10.25
C GLY A 274 14.35 24.36 -10.72
N SER A 275 14.98 25.24 -11.50
CA SER A 275 16.22 24.97 -12.26
C SER A 275 17.52 24.84 -11.45
N GLY A 276 17.45 24.71 -10.12
CA GLY A 276 18.60 24.98 -9.23
C GLY A 276 19.68 23.89 -9.17
N ARG A 277 19.37 22.63 -9.52
CA ARG A 277 20.30 21.49 -9.33
C ARG A 277 20.39 20.49 -10.49
N ILE A 278 19.47 20.54 -11.45
CA ILE A 278 19.40 19.59 -12.58
C ILE A 278 19.36 20.37 -13.89
N ARG A 279 20.04 19.86 -14.91
CA ARG A 279 20.00 20.40 -16.29
C ARG A 279 18.68 20.00 -16.95
N PHE A 280 17.63 20.79 -16.72
CA PHE A 280 16.28 20.53 -17.22
C PHE A 280 16.18 20.62 -18.75
N ASP A 281 17.01 21.45 -19.39
CA ASP A 281 17.04 21.65 -20.84
C ASP A 281 17.19 20.34 -21.63
N ARG A 282 18.08 19.45 -21.17
CA ARG A 282 18.28 18.16 -21.84
C ARG A 282 17.14 17.18 -21.59
N LEU A 283 16.59 17.18 -20.38
CA LEU A 283 15.49 16.30 -20.01
C LEU A 283 14.20 16.69 -20.74
N GLU A 284 13.95 17.98 -20.88
CA GLU A 284 12.86 18.53 -21.69
C GLU A 284 12.97 18.09 -23.14
N GLY A 285 14.14 18.28 -23.76
CA GLY A 285 14.36 17.84 -25.14
C GLY A 285 14.19 16.32 -25.34
N VAL A 286 14.53 15.49 -24.35
CA VAL A 286 14.30 14.04 -24.43
C VAL A 286 12.82 13.70 -24.32
N LEU A 287 12.09 14.31 -23.38
CA LEU A 287 10.65 14.06 -23.18
C LEU A 287 9.82 14.61 -24.34
N ASP A 288 10.23 15.74 -24.93
CA ASP A 288 9.56 16.35 -26.09
C ASP A 288 9.54 15.42 -27.31
N ARG A 289 10.51 14.50 -27.43
CA ARG A 289 10.52 13.49 -28.48
C ARG A 289 9.31 12.56 -28.46
N LEU A 290 8.62 12.43 -27.33
CA LEU A 290 7.37 11.65 -27.24
C LEU A 290 6.29 12.25 -28.15
N ARG A 291 6.26 13.57 -28.35
CA ARG A 291 5.25 14.25 -29.19
C ARG A 291 5.35 13.89 -30.67
N GLY A 292 6.56 13.54 -31.13
CA GLY A 292 6.85 13.22 -32.53
C GLY A 292 7.13 11.73 -32.77
N ALA A 293 6.89 10.85 -31.79
CA ALA A 293 7.11 9.42 -31.94
C ALA A 293 6.05 8.80 -32.86
N GLU A 294 6.50 8.04 -33.87
CA GLU A 294 5.62 7.42 -34.87
C GLU A 294 4.80 6.25 -34.32
N ASP A 295 5.36 5.52 -33.36
CA ASP A 295 4.71 4.41 -32.68
C ASP A 295 4.99 4.46 -31.17
N LEU A 296 3.95 4.77 -30.41
CA LEU A 296 3.96 4.77 -28.95
C LEU A 296 3.23 3.54 -28.38
N GLY A 297 2.69 2.69 -29.25
CA GLY A 297 1.84 1.57 -28.85
C GLY A 297 0.54 2.03 -28.17
N ARG A 298 0.21 1.36 -27.06
CA ARG A 298 -1.04 1.57 -26.31
C ARG A 298 -0.75 2.00 -24.89
N SER A 299 -1.58 2.90 -24.37
CA SER A 299 -1.72 3.15 -22.95
C SER A 299 -2.56 2.03 -22.35
N ILE A 300 -1.99 1.31 -21.37
CA ILE A 300 -2.60 0.18 -20.68
C ILE A 300 -2.60 0.42 -19.17
N ARG A 301 -3.49 -0.27 -18.46
CA ARG A 301 -3.38 -0.39 -17.00
C ARG A 301 -2.12 -1.18 -16.64
N THR A 302 -1.32 -0.67 -15.72
CA THR A 302 -0.09 -1.32 -15.24
C THR A 302 -0.08 -1.36 -13.71
N HIS A 303 0.94 -1.98 -13.11
CA HIS A 303 1.17 -1.92 -11.67
C HIS A 303 1.30 -0.48 -11.14
N GLY A 304 1.81 0.46 -11.95
CA GLY A 304 1.96 1.87 -11.57
C GLY A 304 3.09 2.21 -10.59
N ASN A 305 3.73 1.21 -9.97
CA ASN A 305 4.90 1.39 -9.08
C ASN A 305 5.76 0.12 -9.01
N LEU A 306 6.10 -0.44 -10.18
CA LEU A 306 6.91 -1.66 -10.26
C LEU A 306 8.39 -1.32 -10.03
N HIS A 307 8.97 -1.90 -8.98
CA HIS A 307 10.40 -1.85 -8.67
C HIS A 307 10.83 -3.12 -7.95
N LEU A 308 12.14 -3.34 -7.77
CA LEU A 308 12.67 -4.58 -7.19
C LEU A 308 12.08 -4.92 -5.81
N GLY A 309 11.81 -3.91 -4.96
CA GLY A 309 11.18 -4.12 -3.65
C GLY A 309 9.67 -4.44 -3.66
N ASN A 310 9.02 -4.47 -4.83
CA ASN A 310 7.63 -4.93 -4.99
C ASN A 310 7.58 -6.22 -5.82
N ILE A 311 8.73 -6.91 -5.93
CA ILE A 311 8.86 -8.17 -6.67
C ILE A 311 9.40 -9.19 -5.68
N SER A 312 8.86 -10.40 -5.74
CA SER A 312 9.29 -11.49 -4.88
C SER A 312 9.46 -12.75 -5.70
N GLN A 313 10.55 -13.47 -5.45
CA GLN A 313 10.71 -14.82 -5.95
C GLN A 313 9.88 -15.74 -5.06
N THR A 314 8.89 -16.44 -5.62
CA THR A 314 8.10 -17.42 -4.87
C THR A 314 8.83 -18.76 -4.78
N ARG A 315 8.49 -19.58 -3.78
CA ARG A 315 8.95 -20.97 -3.70
C ARG A 315 8.26 -21.90 -4.69
#